data_AF-A0A183H2S1-F1
#
_entry.id   AF-A0A183H2S1-F1
#
_cell.length_a   1.000
_cell.length_b   1.000
_cell.length_c   1.000
_cell.angle_alpha   90.00
_cell.angle_beta   90.00
_cell.angle_gamma   90.00
#
_symmetry.space_group_name_H-M   'P 1'
#
loop_
_entity.id
_entity.type
_entity.pdbx_description
1 polymer ?
#
loop_
_entity_poly.entity_id
_entity_poly.type
_entity_poly.pdbx_seq_one_letter_code
_entity_poly.pdbx_strand_id
1 'polypeptide(L)'
;MEGVDPDTLLEWLQTGVGDERDIQLMALEQLCMLLLMSDNIDQCFESCPPRTFLPALCKIFLDETATENVLEVTARAITYYLDVSNECTRRITQVDGAVKAICNRLAVAEMSNRTSKDLAEQCVKLLEHVCQRETSAVYDAGGLQCMLALIRQHGQYVHKDTVHSAMSVITRLCSKMEPNDSTVPECSASLGALLEHDDPKVSECALRCFAALTDRFIRKFMDPVEMVRHGNLVDHLLNSLVPAHMTSVASTASLSHMRSANSVGSSDSVISSLGYGLNRSASFTSVVISLLSNLCRGSSTVTEQVVSSPVLFYALKTVLMSKDERCIMDALRLCDLLMVLLCEGRSALPKSIGSTAASRNETGPNLFDRSHRHLIDAIRQRDTDALIDAVESGQVDANFTDDVGQTLLNWSSAFGTVEMVTYLCDKGADVNKGQRSSSLHYAACFGRSDVSYF
;
A
#
# COMPACT_ATOMS: atom_id res chain seq x y z
N MET A 1 31.68 -7.16 -36.96
CA MET A 1 31.78 -8.63 -36.79
C MET A 1 30.55 -9.21 -37.45
N GLU A 2 30.72 -10.11 -38.40
CA GLU A 2 29.63 -10.97 -38.88
C GLU A 2 29.00 -11.63 -37.65
N GLY A 3 27.67 -11.52 -37.52
CA GLY A 3 26.95 -11.91 -36.32
C GLY A 3 27.14 -13.41 -36.04
N VAL A 4 27.49 -13.74 -34.81
CA VAL A 4 27.47 -15.13 -34.32
C VAL A 4 26.06 -15.66 -34.49
N ASP A 5 25.95 -16.86 -35.07
CA ASP A 5 24.67 -17.52 -35.28
C ASP A 5 23.93 -17.73 -33.94
N PRO A 6 22.61 -17.49 -33.85
CA PRO A 6 21.91 -17.57 -32.57
C PRO A 6 21.93 -18.94 -31.89
N ASP A 7 22.04 -20.04 -32.65
CA ASP A 7 22.16 -21.37 -32.05
C ASP A 7 23.54 -21.55 -31.39
N THR A 8 24.59 -21.02 -32.03
CA THR A 8 25.95 -20.97 -31.45
C THR A 8 25.97 -20.09 -30.20
N LEU A 9 25.27 -18.95 -30.25
CA LEU A 9 25.14 -18.05 -29.10
C LEU A 9 24.47 -18.77 -27.91
N LEU A 10 23.39 -19.51 -28.17
CA LEU A 10 22.68 -20.27 -27.15
C LEU A 10 23.54 -21.40 -26.56
N GLU A 11 24.36 -22.07 -27.38
CA GLU A 11 25.31 -23.08 -26.92
C GLU A 11 26.34 -22.47 -25.96
N TRP A 12 26.93 -21.32 -26.33
CA TRP A 12 27.91 -20.61 -25.50
C TRP A 12 27.33 -20.10 -24.18
N LEU A 13 26.04 -19.75 -24.14
CA LEU A 13 25.36 -19.39 -22.89
C LEU A 13 25.24 -20.59 -21.94
N GLN A 14 25.17 -21.81 -22.48
CA GLN A 14 25.02 -23.04 -21.71
C GLN A 14 26.36 -23.65 -21.28
N THR A 15 27.46 -23.30 -21.94
CA THR A 15 28.83 -23.61 -21.49
C THR A 15 29.23 -22.66 -20.36
N GLY A 16 29.86 -23.17 -19.29
CA GLY A 16 29.96 -22.40 -18.06
C GLY A 16 30.93 -22.94 -17.02
N VAL A 17 32.06 -23.52 -17.41
CA VAL A 17 33.06 -24.00 -16.45
C VAL A 17 34.47 -23.58 -16.87
N GLY A 18 35.26 -23.04 -15.92
CA GLY A 18 36.65 -22.66 -16.16
C GLY A 18 36.81 -21.62 -17.28
N ASP A 19 37.67 -21.91 -18.25
CA ASP A 19 38.01 -21.03 -19.38
C ASP A 19 36.81 -20.73 -20.31
N GLU A 20 35.73 -21.53 -20.23
CA GLU A 20 34.49 -21.29 -21.00
C GLU A 20 33.70 -20.08 -20.48
N ARG A 21 34.02 -19.54 -19.29
CA ARG A 21 33.34 -18.37 -18.73
C ARG A 21 33.55 -17.09 -19.52
N ASP A 22 34.71 -16.92 -20.13
CA ASP A 22 34.99 -15.77 -20.98
C ASP A 22 34.16 -15.83 -22.25
N ILE A 23 33.99 -17.03 -22.82
CA ILE A 23 33.12 -17.28 -23.98
C ILE A 23 31.65 -17.03 -23.60
N GLN A 24 31.21 -17.52 -22.44
CA GLN A 24 29.86 -17.28 -21.91
C GLN A 24 29.59 -15.78 -21.72
N LEU A 25 30.56 -15.02 -21.20
CA LEU A 25 30.45 -13.58 -21.03
C LEU A 25 30.37 -12.84 -22.37
N MET A 26 31.20 -13.21 -23.35
CA MET A 26 31.13 -12.65 -24.71
C MET A 26 29.76 -12.92 -25.35
N ALA A 27 29.22 -14.12 -25.16
CA ALA A 27 27.88 -14.49 -25.65
C ALA A 27 26.78 -13.63 -24.98
N LEU A 28 26.88 -13.41 -23.67
CA LEU A 28 25.96 -12.57 -22.92
C LEU A 28 25.99 -11.09 -23.37
N GLU A 29 27.18 -10.55 -23.60
CA GLU A 29 27.35 -9.17 -24.10
C GLU A 29 26.78 -9.01 -25.51
N GLN A 30 27.04 -9.99 -26.38
CA GLN A 30 26.49 -10.01 -27.73
C GLN A 30 24.96 -10.11 -27.70
N LEU A 31 24.39 -10.97 -26.85
CA LEU A 31 22.94 -11.07 -26.67
C LEU A 31 22.36 -9.74 -26.17
N CYS A 32 22.98 -9.12 -25.18
CA CYS A 32 22.58 -7.79 -24.70
C CYS A 32 22.56 -6.75 -25.82
N MET A 33 23.60 -6.72 -26.67
CA MET A 33 23.66 -5.81 -27.81
C MET A 33 22.52 -6.08 -28.80
N LEU A 34 22.25 -7.36 -29.13
CA LEU A 34 21.18 -7.74 -30.04
C LEU A 34 19.79 -7.34 -29.52
N LEU A 35 19.54 -7.52 -28.21
CA LEU A 35 18.27 -7.15 -27.58
C LEU A 35 18.09 -5.63 -27.51
N LEU A 36 19.13 -4.90 -27.10
CA LEU A 36 19.07 -3.45 -26.89
C LEU A 36 18.99 -2.66 -28.20
N MET A 37 19.68 -3.12 -29.24
CA MET A 37 19.76 -2.42 -30.53
C MET A 37 18.71 -2.90 -31.54
N SER A 38 17.77 -3.76 -31.13
CA SER A 38 16.76 -4.26 -32.05
C SER A 38 15.65 -3.22 -32.27
N ASP A 39 15.54 -2.76 -33.52
CA ASP A 39 14.43 -1.92 -33.95
C ASP A 39 13.15 -2.75 -34.27
N ASN A 40 13.25 -4.08 -34.28
CA ASN A 40 12.16 -5.00 -34.63
C ASN A 40 12.09 -6.18 -33.66
N ILE A 41 11.11 -6.12 -32.76
CA ILE A 41 10.86 -7.11 -31.71
C ILE A 41 10.60 -8.50 -32.29
N ASP A 42 9.81 -8.61 -33.35
CA ASP A 42 9.44 -9.91 -33.93
C ASP A 42 10.68 -10.59 -34.51
N GLN A 43 11.50 -9.86 -35.26
CA GLN A 43 12.76 -10.39 -35.81
C GLN A 43 13.76 -10.74 -34.70
N CYS A 44 13.81 -9.94 -33.62
CA CYS A 44 14.63 -10.23 -32.46
C CYS A 44 14.22 -11.54 -31.79
N PHE A 45 12.91 -11.76 -31.62
CA PHE A 45 12.37 -12.96 -30.98
C PHE A 45 12.37 -14.18 -31.90
N GLU A 46 12.38 -13.99 -33.22
CA GLU A 46 12.69 -15.07 -34.16
C GLU A 46 14.14 -15.52 -34.03
N SER A 47 15.08 -14.57 -33.94
CA SER A 47 16.51 -14.86 -33.86
C SER A 47 16.93 -15.38 -32.48
N CYS A 48 16.46 -14.73 -31.41
CA CYS A 48 16.77 -15.08 -30.02
C CYS A 48 15.47 -15.35 -29.23
N PRO A 49 14.81 -16.51 -29.43
CA PRO A 49 13.50 -16.77 -28.85
C PRO A 49 13.50 -16.76 -27.31
N PRO A 50 12.61 -15.99 -26.65
CA PRO A 50 12.53 -15.97 -25.19
C PRO A 50 12.26 -17.36 -24.59
N ARG A 51 11.61 -18.26 -25.34
CA ARG A 51 11.31 -19.64 -24.91
C ARG A 51 12.56 -20.49 -24.67
N THR A 52 13.66 -20.24 -25.36
CA THR A 52 14.90 -21.01 -25.24
C THR A 52 15.96 -20.24 -24.45
N PHE A 53 16.09 -18.94 -24.73
CA PHE A 53 17.10 -18.09 -24.10
C PHE A 53 16.81 -17.80 -22.62
N LEU A 54 15.57 -17.47 -22.23
CA LEU A 54 15.28 -17.16 -20.82
C LEU A 54 15.53 -18.35 -19.89
N PRO A 55 15.13 -19.59 -20.21
CA PRO A 55 15.51 -20.74 -19.41
C PRO A 55 17.03 -20.95 -19.31
N ALA A 56 17.79 -20.70 -20.38
CA ALA A 56 19.25 -20.80 -20.35
C ALA A 56 19.85 -19.74 -19.41
N LEU A 57 19.42 -18.47 -19.52
CA LEU A 57 19.86 -17.37 -18.64
C LEU A 57 19.51 -17.63 -17.16
N CYS A 58 18.33 -18.17 -16.89
CA CYS A 58 17.93 -18.54 -15.52
C CYS A 58 18.81 -19.65 -14.94
N LYS A 59 19.30 -20.60 -15.75
CA LYS A 59 20.22 -21.64 -15.29
C LYS A 59 21.59 -21.08 -14.89
N ILE A 60 22.04 -19.97 -15.50
CA ILE A 60 23.27 -19.29 -15.08
C ILE A 60 23.15 -18.78 -13.64
N PHE A 61 21.96 -18.29 -13.24
CA PHE A 61 21.72 -17.89 -11.84
C PHE A 61 21.74 -19.05 -10.83
N LEU A 62 21.37 -20.25 -11.28
CA LEU A 62 21.40 -21.47 -10.47
C LEU A 62 22.82 -22.03 -10.30
N ASP A 63 23.76 -21.59 -11.11
CA ASP A 63 25.16 -21.99 -11.03
C ASP A 63 25.87 -21.23 -9.91
N GLU A 64 26.26 -21.96 -8.87
CA GLU A 64 26.95 -21.40 -7.71
C GLU A 64 28.33 -20.82 -8.07
N THR A 65 28.97 -21.35 -9.14
CA THR A 65 30.30 -20.96 -9.58
C THR A 65 30.31 -19.76 -10.54
N ALA A 66 29.14 -19.25 -10.92
CA ALA A 66 29.04 -18.08 -11.79
C ALA A 66 29.59 -16.83 -11.09
N THR A 67 30.42 -16.06 -11.82
CA THR A 67 31.01 -14.83 -11.31
C THR A 67 29.99 -13.67 -11.33
N GLU A 68 30.23 -12.65 -10.50
CA GLU A 68 29.34 -11.49 -10.43
C GLU A 68 29.16 -10.78 -11.77
N ASN A 69 30.23 -10.70 -12.59
CA ASN A 69 30.17 -10.09 -13.93
C ASN A 69 29.22 -10.89 -14.85
N VAL A 70 29.37 -12.22 -14.89
CA VAL A 70 28.49 -13.08 -15.69
C VAL A 70 27.04 -12.94 -15.22
N LEU A 71 26.81 -12.92 -13.91
CA LEU A 71 25.49 -12.75 -13.33
C LEU A 71 24.88 -11.36 -13.61
N GLU A 72 25.68 -10.29 -13.59
CA GLU A 72 25.22 -8.93 -13.90
C GLU A 72 24.72 -8.85 -15.33
N VAL A 73 25.55 -9.27 -16.30
CA VAL A 73 25.17 -9.24 -17.72
C VAL A 73 23.97 -10.18 -17.98
N THR A 74 23.90 -11.32 -17.28
CA THR A 74 22.72 -12.21 -17.32
C THR A 74 21.47 -11.51 -16.82
N ALA A 75 21.54 -10.82 -15.67
CA ALA A 75 20.42 -10.06 -15.11
C ALA A 75 19.93 -8.98 -16.08
N ARG A 76 20.87 -8.29 -16.74
CA ARG A 76 20.61 -7.26 -17.75
C ARG A 76 19.97 -7.83 -19.01
N ALA A 77 20.48 -8.93 -19.54
CA ALA A 77 19.89 -9.63 -20.70
C ALA A 77 18.44 -10.06 -20.42
N ILE A 78 18.17 -10.65 -19.25
CA ILE A 78 16.80 -11.02 -18.84
C ILE A 78 15.93 -9.76 -18.75
N THR A 79 16.45 -8.67 -18.16
CA THR A 79 15.70 -7.40 -18.04
C THR A 79 15.32 -6.86 -19.42
N TYR A 80 16.22 -6.87 -20.40
CA TYR A 80 15.91 -6.44 -21.77
C TYR A 80 14.80 -7.28 -22.42
N TYR A 81 14.78 -8.60 -22.20
CA TYR A 81 13.64 -9.42 -22.66
C TYR A 81 12.31 -8.98 -22.03
N LEU A 82 12.33 -8.61 -20.75
CA LEU A 82 11.12 -8.18 -20.03
C LEU A 82 10.69 -6.76 -20.39
N ASP A 83 11.63 -5.87 -20.74
CA ASP A 83 11.37 -4.53 -21.27
C ASP A 83 10.67 -4.62 -22.64
N VAL A 84 11.10 -5.56 -23.47
CA VAL A 84 10.48 -5.82 -24.78
C VAL A 84 9.11 -6.48 -24.62
N SER A 85 8.99 -7.49 -23.75
CA SER A 85 7.72 -8.17 -23.51
C SER A 85 7.60 -8.70 -22.08
N ASN A 86 6.73 -8.05 -21.30
CA ASN A 86 6.42 -8.47 -19.93
C ASN A 86 5.69 -9.83 -19.84
N GLU A 87 5.23 -10.39 -20.97
CA GLU A 87 4.65 -11.74 -21.03
C GLU A 87 5.69 -12.85 -20.82
N CYS A 88 6.97 -12.50 -20.96
CA CYS A 88 8.07 -13.43 -20.79
C CYS A 88 8.33 -13.81 -19.32
N THR A 89 7.79 -13.06 -18.35
CA THR A 89 7.95 -13.30 -16.89
C THR A 89 7.61 -14.73 -16.47
N ARG A 90 6.58 -15.34 -17.06
CA ARG A 90 6.20 -16.76 -16.80
C ARG A 90 7.30 -17.77 -17.12
N ARG A 91 8.16 -17.47 -18.09
CA ARG A 91 9.25 -18.39 -18.47
C ARG A 91 10.35 -18.42 -17.41
N ILE A 92 10.52 -17.34 -16.66
CA ILE A 92 11.47 -17.26 -15.54
C ILE A 92 10.92 -18.08 -14.37
N THR A 93 9.63 -17.95 -14.05
CA THR A 93 9.02 -18.68 -12.93
C THR A 93 8.83 -20.17 -13.21
N GLN A 94 8.83 -20.59 -14.47
CA GLN A 94 8.85 -22.00 -14.88
C GLN A 94 10.20 -22.69 -14.67
N VAL A 95 11.28 -21.93 -14.43
CA VAL A 95 12.59 -22.50 -14.12
C VAL A 95 12.69 -22.63 -12.60
N ASP A 96 12.64 -23.87 -12.12
CA ASP A 96 12.65 -24.17 -10.69
C ASP A 96 13.85 -23.53 -9.98
N GLY A 97 13.55 -22.77 -8.93
CA GLY A 97 14.56 -22.10 -8.10
C GLY A 97 15.18 -20.83 -8.69
N ALA A 98 14.88 -20.44 -9.94
CA ALA A 98 15.51 -19.28 -10.58
C ALA A 98 15.26 -17.97 -9.81
N VAL A 99 14.00 -17.68 -9.47
CA VAL A 99 13.64 -16.46 -8.71
C VAL A 99 14.31 -16.47 -7.32
N LYS A 100 14.33 -17.64 -6.66
CA LYS A 100 15.00 -17.80 -5.36
C LYS A 100 16.51 -17.59 -5.46
N ALA A 101 17.15 -18.06 -6.53
CA ALA A 101 18.56 -17.82 -6.77
C ALA A 101 18.87 -16.32 -6.96
N ILE A 102 18.04 -15.61 -7.73
CA ILE A 102 18.16 -14.15 -7.88
C ILE A 102 18.02 -13.44 -6.51
N CYS A 103 17.02 -13.81 -5.71
CA CYS A 103 16.85 -13.27 -4.36
C CYS A 103 18.04 -13.59 -3.44
N ASN A 104 18.59 -14.80 -3.50
CA ASN A 104 19.76 -15.20 -2.71
C ASN A 104 21.01 -14.40 -3.10
N ARG A 105 21.25 -14.18 -4.41
CA ARG A 105 22.37 -13.34 -4.88
C ARG A 105 22.25 -11.91 -4.38
N LEU A 106 21.04 -11.36 -4.31
CA LEU A 106 20.79 -10.05 -3.73
C LEU A 106 21.03 -10.02 -2.20
N ALA A 107 20.66 -11.09 -1.49
CA ALA A 107 20.79 -11.17 -0.04
C ALA A 107 22.25 -11.24 0.46
N VAL A 108 23.17 -11.72 -0.37
CA VAL A 108 24.61 -11.84 -0.05
C VAL A 108 25.47 -10.78 -0.75
N ALA A 109 24.86 -9.81 -1.44
CA ALA A 109 25.60 -8.83 -2.22
C ALA A 109 26.43 -7.90 -1.32
N GLU A 110 27.73 -7.80 -1.61
CA GLU A 110 28.65 -6.88 -0.94
C GLU A 110 28.64 -5.51 -1.61
N MET A 111 28.41 -4.43 -0.86
CA MET A 111 28.35 -3.07 -1.41
C MET A 111 29.72 -2.38 -1.54
N SER A 112 30.80 -3.03 -1.08
CA SER A 112 32.18 -2.56 -1.23
C SER A 112 32.74 -2.82 -2.63
N ASN A 113 32.26 -3.89 -3.29
CA ASN A 113 32.69 -4.24 -4.63
C ASN A 113 31.72 -3.62 -5.66
N ARG A 114 32.27 -2.94 -6.67
CA ARG A 114 31.49 -2.30 -7.73
C ARG A 114 30.66 -3.31 -8.52
N THR A 115 31.23 -4.46 -8.88
CA THR A 115 30.54 -5.48 -9.70
C THR A 115 29.37 -6.11 -8.95
N SER A 116 29.58 -6.45 -7.67
CA SER A 116 28.53 -6.92 -6.76
C SER A 116 27.41 -5.90 -6.60
N LYS A 117 27.76 -4.62 -6.44
CA LYS A 117 26.78 -3.53 -6.38
C LYS A 117 25.97 -3.44 -7.68
N ASP A 118 26.63 -3.42 -8.83
CA ASP A 118 25.98 -3.31 -10.14
C ASP A 118 25.03 -4.52 -10.36
N LEU A 119 25.46 -5.73 -9.97
CA LEU A 119 24.62 -6.94 -9.95
C LEU A 119 23.41 -6.78 -9.02
N ALA A 120 23.58 -6.25 -7.81
CA ALA A 120 22.48 -6.03 -6.88
C ALA A 120 21.44 -5.06 -7.46
N GLU A 121 21.89 -3.94 -8.04
CA GLU A 121 21.00 -2.98 -8.69
C GLU A 121 20.23 -3.62 -9.86
N GLN A 122 20.90 -4.42 -10.67
CA GLN A 122 20.27 -5.11 -11.79
C GLN A 122 19.29 -6.21 -11.34
N CYS A 123 19.62 -6.97 -10.29
CA CYS A 123 18.72 -7.95 -9.67
C CYS A 123 17.44 -7.29 -9.13
N VAL A 124 17.55 -6.10 -8.54
CA VAL A 124 16.36 -5.34 -8.08
C VAL A 124 15.47 -4.96 -9.24
N LYS A 125 16.03 -4.45 -10.35
CA LYS A 125 15.26 -4.11 -11.55
C LYS A 125 14.59 -5.34 -12.16
N LEU A 126 15.33 -6.44 -12.28
CA LEU A 126 14.80 -7.71 -12.76
C LEU A 126 13.62 -8.19 -11.90
N LEU A 127 13.79 -8.20 -10.57
CA LEU A 127 12.73 -8.59 -9.65
C LEU A 127 11.53 -7.63 -9.68
N GLU A 128 11.74 -6.34 -9.95
CA GLU A 128 10.65 -5.40 -10.18
C GLU A 128 9.79 -5.81 -11.37
N HIS A 129 10.39 -6.13 -12.52
CA HIS A 129 9.65 -6.60 -13.70
C HIS A 129 8.92 -7.92 -13.43
N VAL A 130 9.58 -8.90 -12.82
CA VAL A 130 8.96 -10.19 -12.50
C VAL A 130 7.78 -10.00 -11.53
N CYS A 131 7.94 -9.16 -10.51
CA CYS A 131 6.91 -8.89 -9.51
C CYS A 131 5.65 -8.22 -10.08
N GLN A 132 5.73 -7.55 -11.24
CA GLN A 132 4.55 -6.93 -11.87
C GLN A 132 3.47 -7.94 -12.27
N ARG A 133 3.84 -9.14 -12.73
CA ARG A 133 2.89 -10.20 -13.14
C ARG A 133 2.92 -11.42 -12.24
N GLU A 134 4.09 -11.75 -11.70
CA GLU A 134 4.34 -12.99 -10.96
C GLU A 134 4.64 -12.70 -9.48
N THR A 135 3.84 -11.81 -8.86
CA THR A 135 4.04 -11.36 -7.47
C THR A 135 4.14 -12.51 -6.47
N SER A 136 3.33 -13.56 -6.62
CA SER A 136 3.34 -14.72 -5.72
C SER A 136 4.67 -15.49 -5.80
N ALA A 137 5.21 -15.69 -7.00
CA ALA A 137 6.49 -16.41 -7.17
C ALA A 137 7.65 -15.66 -6.51
N VAL A 138 7.65 -14.32 -6.58
CA VAL A 138 8.66 -13.49 -5.90
C VAL A 138 8.47 -13.51 -4.38
N TYR A 139 7.23 -13.55 -3.89
CA TYR A 139 6.93 -13.69 -2.46
C TYR A 139 7.45 -15.02 -1.91
N ASP A 140 7.08 -16.14 -2.55
CA ASP A 140 7.45 -17.49 -2.14
C ASP A 140 8.97 -17.73 -2.21
N ALA A 141 9.67 -16.99 -3.07
CA ALA A 141 11.12 -17.01 -3.19
C ALA A 141 11.87 -16.23 -2.08
N GLY A 142 11.16 -15.56 -1.16
CA GLY A 142 11.78 -14.73 -0.11
C GLY A 142 12.12 -13.31 -0.58
N GLY A 143 11.48 -12.84 -1.65
CA GLY A 143 11.75 -11.52 -2.25
C GLY A 143 11.46 -10.35 -1.32
N LEU A 144 10.54 -10.50 -0.36
CA LEU A 144 10.18 -9.42 0.57
C LEU A 144 11.33 -9.16 1.55
N GLN A 145 11.88 -10.22 2.13
CA GLN A 145 12.95 -10.17 3.11
C GLN A 145 14.24 -9.66 2.47
N CYS A 146 14.59 -10.13 1.27
CA CYS A 146 15.80 -9.67 0.59
C CYS A 146 15.73 -8.18 0.23
N MET A 147 14.58 -7.68 -0.24
CA MET A 147 14.41 -6.26 -0.56
C MET A 147 14.44 -5.37 0.69
N LEU A 148 13.77 -5.80 1.78
CA LEU A 148 13.80 -5.09 3.06
C LEU A 148 15.22 -5.03 3.64
N ALA A 149 15.96 -6.14 3.59
CA ALA A 149 17.34 -6.21 4.03
C ALA A 149 18.24 -5.26 3.21
N LEU A 150 18.09 -5.26 1.88
CA LEU A 150 18.84 -4.37 0.98
C LEU A 150 18.65 -2.90 1.36
N ILE A 151 17.41 -2.43 1.49
CA ILE A 151 17.18 -1.01 1.79
C ILE A 151 17.70 -0.65 3.18
N ARG A 152 17.46 -1.51 4.18
CA ARG A 152 17.88 -1.25 5.57
C ARG A 152 19.38 -1.24 5.76
N GLN A 153 20.09 -2.17 5.12
CA GLN A 153 21.54 -2.34 5.32
C GLN A 153 22.37 -1.55 4.30
N HIS A 154 21.82 -1.37 3.10
CA HIS A 154 22.57 -0.91 1.94
C HIS A 154 21.93 0.25 1.18
N GLY A 155 20.78 0.78 1.62
CA GLY A 155 20.03 1.83 0.93
C GLY A 155 20.82 3.10 0.60
N GLN A 156 21.81 3.45 1.42
CA GLN A 156 22.70 4.61 1.18
C GLN A 156 23.77 4.38 0.10
N TYR A 157 24.08 3.12 -0.21
CA TYR A 157 25.15 2.76 -1.15
C TYR A 157 24.62 2.48 -2.56
N VAL A 158 23.35 2.14 -2.70
CA VAL A 158 22.70 1.87 -4.00
C VAL A 158 22.06 3.13 -4.57
N HIS A 159 21.86 3.16 -5.90
CA HIS A 159 21.22 4.29 -6.55
C HIS A 159 19.78 4.51 -6.03
N LYS A 160 19.36 5.78 -5.96
CA LYS A 160 18.03 6.17 -5.44
C LYS A 160 16.88 5.49 -6.20
N ASP A 161 17.00 5.38 -7.52
CA ASP A 161 15.99 4.69 -8.34
C ASP A 161 15.91 3.20 -8.04
N THR A 162 17.02 2.57 -7.65
CA THR A 162 17.06 1.17 -7.21
C THR A 162 16.34 1.01 -5.87
N VAL A 163 16.53 1.93 -4.92
CA VAL A 163 15.77 1.95 -3.67
C VAL A 163 14.26 2.08 -3.95
N HIS A 164 13.88 2.91 -4.91
CA HIS A 164 12.48 3.09 -5.29
C HIS A 164 11.89 1.85 -5.95
N SER A 165 12.64 1.18 -6.84
CA SER A 165 12.27 -0.11 -7.43
C SER A 165 12.11 -1.18 -6.35
N ALA A 166 13.02 -1.25 -5.39
CA ALA A 166 12.91 -2.17 -4.25
C ALA A 166 11.65 -1.87 -3.43
N MET A 167 11.32 -0.61 -3.15
CA MET A 167 10.07 -0.24 -2.46
C MET A 167 8.81 -0.55 -3.26
N SER A 168 8.85 -0.44 -4.60
CA SER A 168 7.77 -0.86 -5.49
C SER A 168 7.49 -2.37 -5.35
N VAL A 169 8.56 -3.18 -5.32
CA VAL A 169 8.49 -4.62 -5.05
C VAL A 169 7.93 -4.89 -3.66
N ILE A 170 8.51 -4.29 -2.60
CA ILE A 170 8.07 -4.46 -1.21
C ILE A 170 6.57 -4.16 -1.07
N THR A 171 6.10 -3.06 -1.65
CA THR A 171 4.68 -2.65 -1.55
C THR A 171 3.75 -3.71 -2.15
N ARG A 172 4.14 -4.30 -3.29
CA ARG A 172 3.37 -5.39 -3.92
C ARG A 172 3.44 -6.68 -3.11
N LEU A 173 4.60 -7.03 -2.57
CA LEU A 173 4.78 -8.25 -1.80
C LEU A 173 4.08 -8.19 -0.43
N CYS A 174 4.09 -7.04 0.26
CA CYS A 174 3.31 -6.83 1.48
C CYS A 174 1.81 -7.07 1.26
N SER A 175 1.29 -6.80 0.06
CA SER A 175 -0.10 -7.08 -0.26
C SER A 175 -0.44 -8.58 -0.28
N LYS A 176 0.55 -9.48 -0.35
CA LYS A 176 0.39 -10.94 -0.31
C LYS A 176 0.56 -11.55 1.07
N MET A 177 1.18 -10.83 2.00
CA MET A 177 1.45 -11.34 3.34
C MET A 177 0.15 -11.61 4.09
N GLU A 178 0.01 -12.82 4.63
CA GLU A 178 -1.14 -13.19 5.46
C GLU A 178 -0.86 -12.92 6.95
N PRO A 179 -1.86 -12.56 7.75
CA PRO A 179 -1.67 -12.26 9.18
C PRO A 179 -1.04 -13.39 10.02
N ASN A 180 -1.20 -14.65 9.60
CA ASN A 180 -0.66 -15.83 10.27
C ASN A 180 0.76 -16.19 9.80
N ASP A 181 1.34 -15.42 8.87
CA ASP A 181 2.68 -15.71 8.38
C ASP A 181 3.73 -15.45 9.47
N SER A 182 4.61 -16.42 9.67
CA SER A 182 5.72 -16.36 10.63
C SER A 182 6.67 -15.19 10.39
N THR A 183 6.70 -14.63 9.19
CA THR A 183 7.60 -13.52 8.83
C THR A 183 7.03 -12.13 9.14
N VAL A 184 5.75 -12.02 9.56
CA VAL A 184 5.11 -10.73 9.87
C VAL A 184 5.89 -9.90 10.89
N PRO A 185 6.39 -10.46 12.01
CA PRO A 185 7.16 -9.70 12.99
C PRO A 185 8.41 -9.03 12.40
N GLU A 186 9.20 -9.77 11.64
CA GLU A 186 10.44 -9.28 11.02
C GLU A 186 10.16 -8.25 9.92
N CYS A 187 9.13 -8.51 9.11
CA CYS A 187 8.65 -7.56 8.11
C CYS A 187 8.20 -6.26 8.77
N SER A 188 7.42 -6.34 9.84
CA SER A 188 6.93 -5.17 10.58
C SER A 188 8.07 -4.35 11.19
N ALA A 189 9.03 -5.01 11.84
CA ALA A 189 10.21 -4.33 12.38
C ALA A 189 11.01 -3.61 11.27
N SER A 190 11.13 -4.26 10.10
CA SER A 190 11.81 -3.68 8.95
C SER A 190 11.06 -2.47 8.37
N LEU A 191 9.73 -2.59 8.18
CA LEU A 191 8.90 -1.50 7.70
C LEU A 191 8.86 -0.33 8.68
N GLY A 192 8.88 -0.60 10.00
CA GLY A 192 8.96 0.42 11.06
C GLY A 192 10.20 1.28 10.89
N ALA A 193 11.38 0.65 10.77
CA ALA A 193 12.63 1.37 10.51
C ALA A 193 12.60 2.21 9.22
N LEU A 194 11.87 1.77 8.19
CA LEU A 194 11.73 2.53 6.94
C LEU A 194 10.81 3.76 7.04
N LEU A 195 9.98 3.89 8.08
CA LEU A 195 9.19 5.10 8.32
C LEU A 195 10.07 6.31 8.68
N GLU A 196 11.24 6.06 9.27
CA GLU A 196 12.23 7.09 9.64
C GLU A 196 13.21 7.42 8.50
N HIS A 197 13.09 6.76 7.35
CA HIS A 197 14.01 6.94 6.24
C HIS A 197 13.99 8.37 5.67
N ASP A 198 15.16 8.92 5.37
CA ASP A 198 15.34 10.30 4.88
C ASP A 198 14.60 10.56 3.57
N ASP A 199 14.51 9.55 2.70
CA ASP A 199 13.72 9.64 1.48
C ASP A 199 12.20 9.59 1.78
N PRO A 200 11.44 10.67 1.48
CA PRO A 200 10.01 10.72 1.75
C PRO A 200 9.21 9.65 0.98
N LYS A 201 9.67 9.23 -0.21
CA LYS A 201 8.97 8.21 -0.99
C LYS A 201 9.09 6.83 -0.33
N VAL A 202 10.23 6.54 0.30
CA VAL A 202 10.46 5.28 1.03
C VAL A 202 9.57 5.21 2.26
N SER A 203 9.58 6.26 3.10
CA SER A 203 8.73 6.33 4.29
C SER A 203 7.23 6.31 3.95
N GLU A 204 6.81 6.97 2.87
CA GLU A 204 5.43 6.91 2.41
C GLU A 204 5.03 5.51 1.89
N CYS A 205 5.91 4.81 1.16
CA CYS A 205 5.65 3.43 0.75
C CYS A 205 5.60 2.46 1.94
N ALA A 206 6.46 2.63 2.95
CA ALA A 206 6.40 1.84 4.19
C ALA A 206 5.06 2.07 4.93
N LEU A 207 4.60 3.32 5.01
CA LEU A 207 3.29 3.66 5.56
C LEU A 207 2.14 2.99 4.80
N ARG A 208 2.19 3.00 3.46
CA ARG A 208 1.20 2.28 2.62
C ARG A 208 1.21 0.77 2.86
N CYS A 209 2.39 0.17 3.08
CA CYS A 209 2.49 -1.24 3.43
C CYS A 209 1.77 -1.52 4.75
N PHE A 210 2.02 -0.71 5.80
CA PHE A 210 1.30 -0.86 7.07
C PHE A 210 -0.21 -0.67 6.94
N ALA A 211 -0.66 0.28 6.11
CA ALA A 211 -2.08 0.46 5.82
C ALA A 211 -2.71 -0.77 5.18
N ALA A 212 -2.05 -1.35 4.16
CA ALA A 212 -2.52 -2.56 3.49
C ALA A 212 -2.55 -3.79 4.43
N LEU A 213 -1.53 -3.93 5.27
CA LEU A 213 -1.47 -5.03 6.26
C LEU A 213 -2.54 -4.86 7.33
N THR A 214 -2.67 -3.66 7.91
CA THR A 214 -3.70 -3.37 8.93
C THR A 214 -5.10 -3.69 8.41
N ASP A 215 -5.42 -3.23 7.21
CA ASP A 215 -6.69 -3.51 6.58
C ASP A 215 -6.92 -5.01 6.36
N ARG A 216 -5.88 -5.77 5.98
CA ARG A 216 -5.97 -7.23 5.88
C ARG A 216 -6.24 -7.91 7.22
N PHE A 217 -5.55 -7.52 8.29
CA PHE A 217 -5.82 -8.01 9.65
C PHE A 217 -7.27 -7.75 10.06
N ILE A 218 -7.77 -6.53 9.84
CA ILE A 218 -9.14 -6.15 10.15
C ILE A 218 -10.14 -6.98 9.33
N ARG A 219 -9.93 -7.14 8.02
CA ARG A 219 -10.81 -7.96 7.16
C ARG A 219 -10.85 -9.44 7.56
N LYS A 220 -9.78 -9.94 8.17
CA LYS A 220 -9.69 -11.32 8.69
C LYS A 220 -10.13 -11.44 10.15
N PHE A 221 -10.60 -10.34 10.76
CA PHE A 221 -10.97 -10.28 12.18
C PHE A 221 -9.83 -10.68 13.12
N MET A 222 -8.60 -10.35 12.74
CA MET A 222 -7.40 -10.63 13.51
C MET A 222 -6.87 -9.34 14.13
N ASP A 223 -6.40 -9.43 15.37
CA ASP A 223 -5.84 -8.31 16.09
C ASP A 223 -4.44 -7.95 15.51
N PRO A 224 -4.22 -6.71 15.02
CA PRO A 224 -2.94 -6.27 14.48
C PRO A 224 -1.85 -6.00 15.53
N VAL A 225 -2.10 -6.24 16.83
CA VAL A 225 -1.20 -5.86 17.93
C VAL A 225 0.23 -6.35 17.77
N GLU A 226 0.45 -7.59 17.33
CA GLU A 226 1.80 -8.14 17.19
C GLU A 226 2.57 -7.40 16.08
N MET A 227 1.91 -7.11 14.95
CA MET A 227 2.50 -6.27 13.90
C MET A 227 2.83 -4.88 14.45
N VAL A 228 1.91 -4.22 15.15
CA VAL A 228 2.13 -2.87 15.72
C VAL A 228 3.31 -2.84 16.68
N ARG A 229 3.41 -3.85 17.56
CA ARG A 229 4.46 -3.95 18.57
C ARG A 229 5.85 -4.08 17.95
N HIS A 230 6.02 -4.98 16.98
CA HIS A 230 7.33 -5.22 16.36
C HIS A 230 7.83 -4.05 15.52
N GLY A 231 6.94 -3.27 14.91
CA GLY A 231 7.29 -2.09 14.13
C GLY A 231 7.43 -0.79 14.93
N ASN A 232 7.20 -0.83 16.26
CA ASN A 232 6.98 0.35 17.09
C ASN A 232 6.03 1.38 16.45
N LEU A 233 4.96 0.90 15.82
CA LEU A 233 4.24 1.66 14.80
C LEU A 233 3.50 2.87 15.40
N VAL A 234 2.91 2.74 16.58
CA VAL A 234 2.18 3.85 17.23
C VAL A 234 3.08 5.06 17.45
N ASP A 235 4.28 4.84 17.98
CA ASP A 235 5.24 5.93 18.24
C ASP A 235 5.69 6.59 16.95
N HIS A 236 6.02 5.81 15.92
CA HIS A 236 6.40 6.36 14.61
C HIS A 236 5.27 7.20 14.00
N LEU A 237 4.03 6.72 14.05
CA LEU A 237 2.87 7.44 13.51
C LEU A 237 2.63 8.74 14.26
N LEU A 238 2.62 8.73 15.60
CA LEU A 238 2.41 9.94 16.39
C LEU A 238 3.55 10.95 16.22
N ASN A 239 4.81 10.49 16.23
CA ASN A 239 5.96 11.37 16.00
C ASN A 239 5.98 11.95 14.57
N SER A 240 5.42 11.24 13.58
CA SER A 240 5.33 11.76 12.21
C SER A 240 4.33 12.93 12.05
N LEU A 241 3.40 13.08 13.01
CA LEU A 241 2.44 14.18 13.08
C LEU A 241 2.98 15.39 13.87
N VAL A 242 4.23 15.33 14.32
CA VAL A 242 4.88 16.34 15.16
C VAL A 242 5.96 17.06 14.35
N PRO A 243 6.10 18.40 14.47
CA PRO A 243 7.19 19.12 13.84
C PRO A 243 8.54 18.65 14.39
N ALA A 244 9.54 18.52 13.51
CA ALA A 244 10.86 17.95 13.84
C ALA A 244 11.62 18.69 14.97
N HIS A 245 11.29 19.97 15.23
CA HIS A 245 11.92 20.75 16.30
C HIS A 245 11.34 20.45 17.71
N MET A 246 10.26 19.67 17.80
CA MET A 246 9.56 19.36 19.05
C MET A 246 9.65 17.89 19.46
N THR A 247 10.18 17.01 18.60
CA THR A 247 10.44 15.59 18.94
C THR A 247 11.40 15.44 20.13
N SER A 248 12.30 16.40 20.36
CA SER A 248 13.21 16.43 21.52
C SER A 248 12.56 16.85 22.84
N VAL A 249 11.42 17.54 22.82
CA VAL A 249 10.79 18.11 24.04
C VAL A 249 9.79 17.11 24.67
N ALA A 250 9.22 16.23 23.84
CA ALA A 250 8.30 15.19 24.29
C ALA A 250 8.95 14.18 25.26
N SER A 251 10.26 13.93 25.13
CA SER A 251 11.01 13.00 26.01
C SER A 251 11.26 13.55 27.42
N THR A 252 10.96 14.83 27.69
CA THR A 252 11.23 15.48 29.00
C THR A 252 10.00 16.08 29.69
N ALA A 253 8.81 15.96 29.11
CA ALA A 253 7.59 16.52 29.68
C ALA A 253 7.03 15.62 30.80
N SER A 254 7.74 15.54 31.92
CA SER A 254 7.12 15.23 33.21
C SER A 254 6.11 16.33 33.54
N LEU A 255 4.87 15.96 33.89
CA LEU A 255 3.77 16.85 34.27
C LEU A 255 4.05 17.65 35.56
N SER A 256 4.94 18.63 35.51
CA SER A 256 5.16 19.55 36.62
C SER A 256 5.32 20.97 36.11
N HIS A 257 4.20 21.66 35.87
CA HIS A 257 3.96 23.05 36.27
C HIS A 257 2.61 23.56 35.73
N MET A 258 1.50 23.09 36.31
CA MET A 258 0.31 23.92 36.43
C MET A 258 0.28 24.50 37.83
N ARG A 259 0.88 25.67 38.02
CA ARG A 259 0.57 26.58 39.13
C ARG A 259 1.00 28.02 38.80
N SER A 260 -0.02 28.81 38.46
CA SER A 260 -0.22 30.21 38.84
C SER A 260 0.80 31.27 38.38
N ALA A 261 0.35 32.16 37.50
CA ALA A 261 0.57 33.60 37.65
C ALA A 261 -0.51 34.40 36.91
N ASN A 262 -1.36 35.09 37.67
CA ASN A 262 -2.11 36.24 37.21
C ASN A 262 -1.12 37.34 36.77
N SER A 263 -1.16 37.75 35.50
CA SER A 263 -0.77 39.11 35.11
C SER A 263 -1.41 39.48 33.79
N VAL A 264 -2.26 40.50 33.84
CA VAL A 264 -2.83 41.19 32.67
C VAL A 264 -1.71 41.92 31.94
N GLY A 265 -1.47 41.56 30.68
CA GLY A 265 -0.52 42.25 29.81
C GLY A 265 -0.44 41.59 28.43
N SER A 266 -0.92 42.30 27.41
CA SER A 266 -0.92 41.90 26.00
C SER A 266 0.35 41.19 25.55
N SER A 267 0.21 39.98 25.01
CA SER A 267 1.26 39.26 24.29
C SER A 267 0.64 38.31 23.26
N ASP A 268 -0.23 38.84 22.40
CA ASP A 268 -0.82 38.12 21.26
C ASP A 268 0.11 38.03 20.03
N SER A 269 1.39 38.40 20.15
CA SER A 269 2.29 38.56 19.00
C SER A 269 3.52 37.65 18.98
N VAL A 270 3.66 36.70 19.90
CA VAL A 270 4.86 35.81 19.95
C VAL A 270 4.54 34.34 19.63
N ILE A 271 3.26 33.94 19.55
CA ILE A 271 2.87 32.56 19.18
C ILE A 271 2.63 32.40 17.66
N SER A 272 2.50 33.50 16.92
CA SER A 272 2.19 33.50 15.48
C SER A 272 3.40 33.27 14.56
N SER A 273 4.63 33.18 15.08
CA SER A 273 5.86 33.07 14.28
C SER A 273 6.63 31.74 14.39
N LEU A 274 6.21 30.82 15.27
CA LEU A 274 6.65 29.42 15.20
C LEU A 274 5.75 28.70 14.21
N GLY A 275 6.18 28.60 12.96
CA GLY A 275 5.43 27.89 11.93
C GLY A 275 5.09 26.47 12.41
N TYR A 276 3.82 26.20 12.69
CA TYR A 276 3.24 24.86 12.85
C TYR A 276 3.20 24.11 11.50
N GLY A 277 4.24 24.24 10.70
CA GLY A 277 4.37 23.57 9.42
C GLY A 277 4.73 22.12 9.65
N LEU A 278 3.79 21.21 9.37
CA LEU A 278 4.12 19.81 9.14
C LEU A 278 5.08 19.77 7.94
N ASN A 279 6.28 19.20 8.12
CA ASN A 279 7.21 18.95 7.01
C ASN A 279 6.73 17.85 6.05
N ARG A 280 5.58 17.23 6.34
CA ARG A 280 4.99 16.13 5.58
C ARG A 280 3.76 16.62 4.82
N SER A 281 3.50 16.03 3.65
CA SER A 281 2.34 16.39 2.82
C SER A 281 1.02 16.11 3.53
N ALA A 282 -0.03 16.86 3.18
CA ALA A 282 -1.38 16.61 3.71
C ALA A 282 -1.87 15.17 3.42
N SER A 283 -1.49 14.61 2.26
CA SER A 283 -1.79 13.22 1.91
C SER A 283 -1.16 12.24 2.90
N PHE A 284 0.10 12.45 3.28
CA PHE A 284 0.81 11.62 4.25
C PHE A 284 0.14 11.70 5.62
N THR A 285 -0.15 12.90 6.11
CA THR A 285 -0.84 13.15 7.39
C THR A 285 -2.21 12.45 7.44
N SER A 286 -3.01 12.56 6.38
CA SER A 286 -4.31 11.88 6.29
C SER A 286 -4.18 10.36 6.33
N VAL A 287 -3.16 9.77 5.66
CA VAL A 287 -2.89 8.33 5.73
C VAL A 287 -2.48 7.90 7.14
N VAL A 288 -1.64 8.68 7.83
CA VAL A 288 -1.23 8.39 9.22
C VAL A 288 -2.45 8.38 10.16
N ILE A 289 -3.32 9.39 10.08
CA ILE A 289 -4.52 9.48 10.91
C ILE A 289 -5.50 8.35 10.61
N SER A 290 -5.68 8.02 9.33
CA SER A 290 -6.51 6.89 8.89
C SER A 290 -5.97 5.56 9.40
N LEU A 291 -4.65 5.36 9.34
CA LEU A 291 -4.00 4.17 9.87
C LEU A 291 -4.16 4.06 11.39
N LEU A 292 -3.91 5.13 12.14
CA LEU A 292 -4.17 5.17 13.59
C LEU A 292 -5.63 4.84 13.92
N SER A 293 -6.57 5.40 13.15
CA SER A 293 -8.00 5.12 13.31
C SER A 293 -8.32 3.65 13.10
N ASN A 294 -7.79 3.04 12.03
CA ASN A 294 -8.01 1.63 11.71
C ASN A 294 -7.37 0.70 12.74
N LEU A 295 -6.15 0.99 13.18
CA LEU A 295 -5.48 0.25 14.25
C LEU A 295 -6.26 0.30 15.56
N CYS A 296 -6.75 1.49 15.95
CA CYS A 296 -7.62 1.64 17.10
C CYS A 296 -8.93 0.86 16.94
N ARG A 297 -9.56 0.85 15.76
CA ARG A 297 -10.75 0.00 15.52
C ARG A 297 -10.42 -1.49 15.61
N GLY A 298 -9.22 -1.89 15.20
CA GLY A 298 -8.78 -3.29 15.17
C GLY A 298 -8.31 -3.87 16.50
N SER A 299 -7.71 -3.08 17.40
CA SER A 299 -7.03 -3.62 18.59
C SER A 299 -7.18 -2.79 19.86
N SER A 300 -7.64 -3.42 20.95
CA SER A 300 -7.84 -2.78 22.28
C SER A 300 -6.53 -2.28 22.86
N THR A 301 -5.50 -3.12 22.78
CA THR A 301 -4.15 -2.82 23.23
C THR A 301 -3.57 -1.64 22.46
N VAL A 302 -3.81 -1.56 21.14
CA VAL A 302 -3.31 -0.41 20.36
C VAL A 302 -4.02 0.88 20.72
N THR A 303 -5.34 0.85 20.98
CA THR A 303 -6.05 2.03 21.50
C THR A 303 -5.48 2.51 22.83
N GLU A 304 -5.21 1.59 23.75
CA GLU A 304 -4.58 1.92 25.04
C GLU A 304 -3.19 2.53 24.85
N GLN A 305 -2.38 1.99 23.94
CA GLN A 305 -1.07 2.55 23.60
C GLN A 305 -1.17 3.97 23.02
N VAL A 306 -2.10 4.22 22.10
CA VAL A 306 -2.31 5.55 21.50
C VAL A 306 -2.74 6.55 22.57
N VAL A 307 -3.72 6.20 23.41
CA VAL A 307 -4.26 7.09 24.45
C VAL A 307 -3.24 7.35 25.57
N SER A 308 -2.41 6.35 25.89
CA SER A 308 -1.36 6.47 26.91
C SER A 308 -0.11 7.20 26.40
N SER A 309 0.00 7.45 25.09
CA SER A 309 1.18 8.12 24.52
C SER A 309 1.21 9.60 24.93
N PRO A 310 2.33 10.10 25.50
CA PRO A 310 2.46 11.51 25.83
C PRO A 310 2.47 12.42 24.59
N VAL A 311 2.72 11.84 23.40
CA VAL A 311 2.82 12.57 22.13
C VAL A 311 1.44 12.85 21.52
N LEU A 312 0.40 12.09 21.88
CA LEU A 312 -0.92 12.15 21.24
C LEU A 312 -1.51 13.56 21.20
N PHE A 313 -1.59 14.23 22.35
CA PHE A 313 -2.18 15.57 22.44
C PHE A 313 -1.40 16.59 21.62
N TYR A 314 -0.08 16.45 21.56
CA TYR A 314 0.77 17.34 20.80
C TYR A 314 0.64 17.10 19.29
N ALA A 315 0.57 15.83 18.86
CA ALA A 315 0.27 15.45 17.48
C ALA A 315 -1.10 15.98 17.02
N LEU A 316 -2.16 15.76 17.81
CA LEU A 316 -3.50 16.26 17.51
C LEU A 316 -3.54 17.79 17.45
N LYS A 317 -2.92 18.48 18.43
CA LYS A 317 -2.80 19.95 18.41
C LYS A 317 -2.11 20.42 17.13
N THR A 318 -1.01 19.78 16.72
CA THR A 318 -0.28 20.15 15.50
C THR A 318 -1.20 20.05 14.27
N VAL A 319 -1.92 18.94 14.10
CA VAL A 319 -2.79 18.73 12.94
C VAL A 319 -3.99 19.69 12.95
N LEU A 320 -4.63 19.89 14.11
CA LEU A 320 -5.79 20.78 14.26
C LEU A 320 -5.45 22.26 14.03
N MET A 321 -4.19 22.65 14.26
CA MET A 321 -3.68 24.00 13.99
C MET A 321 -3.10 24.13 12.56
N SER A 322 -3.13 23.06 11.76
CA SER A 322 -2.70 23.12 10.36
C SER A 322 -3.72 23.89 9.49
N LYS A 323 -3.33 24.27 8.27
CA LYS A 323 -4.23 24.95 7.32
C LYS A 323 -5.06 24.01 6.45
N ASP A 324 -4.83 22.70 6.56
CA ASP A 324 -5.46 21.71 5.70
C ASP A 324 -6.77 21.19 6.31
N GLU A 325 -7.90 21.62 5.76
CA GLU A 325 -9.23 21.29 6.27
C GLU A 325 -9.49 19.77 6.30
N ARG A 326 -8.94 19.02 5.34
CA ARG A 326 -9.10 17.56 5.30
C ARG A 326 -8.38 16.91 6.47
N CYS A 327 -7.15 17.30 6.74
CA CYS A 327 -6.38 16.78 7.89
C CYS A 327 -7.05 17.14 9.22
N ILE A 328 -7.60 18.35 9.35
CA ILE A 328 -8.37 18.77 10.52
C ILE A 328 -9.58 17.85 10.72
N MET A 329 -10.37 17.63 9.67
CA MET A 329 -11.55 16.77 9.74
C MET A 329 -11.19 15.32 10.08
N ASP A 330 -10.11 14.79 9.51
CA ASP A 330 -9.63 13.44 9.82
C ASP A 330 -9.17 13.34 11.29
N ALA A 331 -8.50 14.37 11.82
CA ALA A 331 -8.09 14.42 13.23
C ALA A 331 -9.28 14.50 14.19
N LEU A 332 -10.30 15.30 13.87
CA LEU A 332 -11.54 15.38 14.66
C LEU A 332 -12.26 14.03 14.69
N ARG A 333 -12.35 13.34 13.55
CA ARG A 333 -12.93 11.98 13.48
C ARG A 333 -12.14 10.97 14.31
N LEU A 334 -10.82 11.09 14.35
CA LEU A 334 -9.98 10.26 15.22
C LEU A 334 -10.29 10.56 16.71
N CYS A 335 -10.42 11.84 17.10
CA CYS A 335 -10.83 12.22 18.45
C CYS A 335 -12.19 11.61 18.83
N ASP A 336 -13.19 11.73 17.96
CA ASP A 336 -14.52 11.17 18.19
C ASP A 336 -14.45 9.65 18.36
N LEU A 337 -13.70 8.95 17.50
CA LEU A 337 -13.47 7.52 17.61
C LEU A 337 -12.83 7.14 18.96
N LEU A 338 -11.79 7.87 19.38
CA LEU A 338 -11.12 7.61 20.66
C LEU A 338 -12.09 7.82 21.83
N MET A 339 -12.91 8.87 21.79
CA MET A 339 -13.93 9.12 22.81
C MET A 339 -14.96 8.00 22.89
N VAL A 340 -15.47 7.53 21.74
CA VAL A 340 -16.39 6.37 21.69
C VAL A 340 -15.71 5.13 22.28
N LEU A 341 -14.48 4.84 21.88
CA LEU A 341 -13.75 3.66 22.37
C LEU A 341 -13.45 3.71 23.87
N LEU A 342 -13.19 4.90 24.42
CA LEU A 342 -12.90 5.10 25.84
C LEU A 342 -14.17 5.12 26.71
N CYS A 343 -15.25 5.72 26.23
CA CYS A 343 -16.48 5.90 27.01
C CYS A 343 -17.45 4.72 26.88
N GLU A 344 -17.66 4.21 25.66
CA GLU A 344 -18.64 3.17 25.35
C GLU A 344 -18.01 1.80 25.06
N GLY A 345 -16.70 1.78 24.80
CA GLY A 345 -15.96 0.56 24.48
C GLY A 345 -16.14 0.10 23.03
N ARG A 346 -15.48 -1.01 22.68
CA ARG A 346 -15.50 -1.55 21.29
C ARG A 346 -16.86 -2.03 20.82
N SER A 347 -17.76 -2.36 21.73
CA SER A 347 -19.13 -2.77 21.41
C SER A 347 -19.93 -1.66 20.73
N ALA A 348 -19.54 -0.40 20.90
CA ALA A 348 -20.14 0.75 20.24
C ALA A 348 -19.65 0.94 18.79
N LEU A 349 -18.59 0.23 18.38
CA LEU A 349 -18.18 0.25 16.98
C LEU A 349 -19.27 -0.42 16.12
N PRO A 350 -19.57 0.11 14.92
CA PRO A 350 -20.44 -0.56 13.97
C PRO A 350 -19.93 -1.99 13.74
N LYS A 351 -20.78 -2.99 13.95
CA LYS A 351 -20.39 -4.40 13.79
C LYS A 351 -20.07 -4.66 12.32
N SER A 352 -18.78 -4.74 12.00
CA SER A 352 -18.31 -5.22 10.71
C SER A 352 -18.86 -6.64 10.43
N ILE A 353 -19.34 -6.83 9.21
CA ILE A 353 -20.14 -7.96 8.70
C ILE A 353 -19.48 -9.32 9.00
N GLY A 354 -20.08 -10.12 9.91
CA GLY A 354 -19.57 -11.46 10.17
C GLY A 354 -20.13 -12.17 11.40
N SER A 355 -21.45 -12.20 11.59
CA SER A 355 -22.04 -13.20 12.48
C SER A 355 -23.51 -13.45 12.16
N THR A 356 -23.77 -14.61 11.60
CA THR A 356 -25.07 -15.26 11.60
C THR A 356 -25.39 -15.75 13.01
N ALA A 357 -26.54 -15.28 13.51
CA ALA A 357 -27.42 -15.90 14.51
C ALA A 357 -26.86 -16.25 15.91
N ALA A 358 -27.24 -15.43 16.88
CA ALA A 358 -27.95 -15.93 18.05
C ALA A 358 -28.93 -14.88 18.56
N SER A 359 -30.18 -15.32 18.71
CA SER A 359 -31.35 -14.57 19.18
C SER A 359 -31.13 -13.90 20.53
N ARG A 360 -31.55 -12.63 20.65
CA ARG A 360 -32.37 -12.12 21.77
C ARG A 360 -32.94 -10.74 21.43
N ASN A 361 -34.21 -10.57 21.77
CA ASN A 361 -35.05 -9.39 21.57
C ASN A 361 -34.38 -8.09 22.05
N GLU A 362 -34.06 -7.17 21.14
CA GLU A 362 -33.79 -5.78 21.51
C GLU A 362 -34.35 -4.84 20.44
N THR A 363 -35.46 -4.19 20.76
CA THR A 363 -35.95 -2.96 20.14
C THR A 363 -34.92 -1.84 20.36
N GLY A 364 -34.13 -1.52 19.32
CA GLY A 364 -33.08 -0.50 19.32
C GLY A 364 -32.53 -0.25 17.90
N PRO A 365 -31.70 0.79 17.68
CA PRO A 365 -31.46 1.47 16.38
C PRO A 365 -30.77 0.65 15.27
N ASN A 366 -30.51 -0.64 15.51
CA ASN A 366 -29.82 -1.57 14.60
C ASN A 366 -30.70 -2.15 13.47
N LEU A 367 -31.96 -1.73 13.34
CA LEU A 367 -32.82 -2.16 12.22
C LEU A 367 -32.46 -1.45 10.91
N PHE A 368 -32.05 -0.18 11.00
CA PHE A 368 -31.87 0.71 9.85
C PHE A 368 -30.67 0.31 8.98
N ASP A 369 -29.54 -0.06 9.57
CA ASP A 369 -28.29 -0.38 8.86
C ASP A 369 -28.35 -1.72 8.08
N ARG A 370 -29.04 -2.74 8.64
CA ARG A 370 -29.34 -3.99 7.91
C ARG A 370 -30.34 -3.78 6.77
N SER A 371 -31.33 -2.88 6.94
CA SER A 371 -32.25 -2.53 5.87
C SER A 371 -31.54 -1.79 4.73
N HIS A 372 -30.55 -0.95 5.05
CA HIS A 372 -29.84 -0.15 4.07
C HIS A 372 -29.03 -0.98 3.07
N ARG A 373 -28.27 -1.98 3.57
CA ARG A 373 -27.52 -2.87 2.68
C ARG A 373 -28.44 -3.68 1.78
N HIS A 374 -29.57 -4.14 2.31
CA HIS A 374 -30.59 -4.83 1.55
C HIS A 374 -31.18 -3.93 0.46
N LEU A 375 -31.39 -2.64 0.74
CA LEU A 375 -31.88 -1.66 -0.23
C LEU A 375 -30.85 -1.31 -1.30
N ILE A 376 -29.55 -1.22 -0.97
CA ILE A 376 -28.50 -1.07 -2.00
C ILE A 376 -28.52 -2.28 -2.94
N ASP A 377 -28.65 -3.49 -2.39
CA ASP A 377 -28.71 -4.70 -3.21
C ASP A 377 -30.01 -4.76 -4.04
N ALA A 378 -31.14 -4.27 -3.52
CA ALA A 378 -32.40 -4.10 -4.26
C ALA A 378 -32.26 -3.10 -5.41
N ILE A 379 -31.62 -1.94 -5.17
CA ILE A 379 -31.32 -0.93 -6.20
C ILE A 379 -30.47 -1.55 -7.32
N ARG A 380 -29.43 -2.30 -6.96
CA ARG A 380 -28.57 -3.00 -7.95
C ARG A 380 -29.32 -4.07 -8.74
N GLN A 381 -30.28 -4.73 -8.10
CA GLN A 381 -31.15 -5.74 -8.71
C GLN A 381 -32.36 -5.13 -9.45
N ARG A 382 -32.52 -3.80 -9.40
CA ARG A 382 -33.64 -3.05 -10.00
C ARG A 382 -35.01 -3.42 -9.43
N ASP A 383 -35.03 -3.80 -8.15
CA ASP A 383 -36.26 -4.08 -7.41
C ASP A 383 -36.86 -2.76 -6.89
N THR A 384 -37.67 -2.10 -7.73
CA THR A 384 -38.29 -0.79 -7.42
C THR A 384 -39.30 -0.93 -6.28
N ASP A 385 -40.05 -2.04 -6.23
CA ASP A 385 -41.10 -2.26 -5.23
C ASP A 385 -40.50 -2.34 -3.83
N ALA A 386 -39.39 -3.08 -3.66
CA ALA A 386 -38.68 -3.16 -2.38
C ALA A 386 -38.15 -1.80 -1.90
N LEU A 387 -37.71 -0.93 -2.83
CA LEU A 387 -37.28 0.44 -2.50
C LEU A 387 -38.46 1.31 -2.05
N ILE A 388 -39.57 1.27 -2.79
CA ILE A 388 -40.78 2.04 -2.49
C ILE A 388 -41.33 1.62 -1.12
N ASP A 389 -41.54 0.33 -0.90
CA ASP A 389 -42.11 -0.21 0.34
C ASP A 389 -41.29 0.19 1.57
N ALA A 390 -39.96 0.19 1.47
CA ALA A 390 -39.08 0.59 2.57
C ALA A 390 -39.15 2.09 2.89
N VAL A 391 -39.30 2.94 1.86
CA VAL A 391 -39.45 4.39 2.05
C VAL A 391 -40.85 4.73 2.57
N GLU A 392 -41.91 4.07 2.09
CA GLU A 392 -43.29 4.33 2.51
C GLU A 392 -43.62 3.79 3.92
N SER A 393 -43.01 2.67 4.29
CA SER A 393 -43.12 2.12 5.65
C SER A 393 -42.35 2.94 6.70
N GLY A 394 -41.64 3.99 6.29
CA GLY A 394 -40.83 4.84 7.17
C GLY A 394 -39.58 4.13 7.73
N GLN A 395 -39.19 3.00 7.11
CA GLN A 395 -38.02 2.24 7.51
C GLN A 395 -36.72 2.92 7.10
N VAL A 396 -36.72 3.79 6.08
CA VAL A 396 -35.54 4.56 5.67
C VAL A 396 -35.95 5.97 5.20
N ASP A 397 -35.23 6.99 5.68
CA ASP A 397 -35.35 8.37 5.18
C ASP A 397 -34.71 8.48 3.79
N ALA A 398 -35.39 9.12 2.83
CA ALA A 398 -34.92 9.35 1.47
C ALA A 398 -33.56 10.10 1.43
N ASN A 399 -33.26 10.86 2.48
CA ASN A 399 -32.02 11.62 2.63
C ASN A 399 -30.97 10.95 3.54
N PHE A 400 -31.19 9.71 3.95
CA PHE A 400 -30.22 8.94 4.73
C PHE A 400 -28.97 8.63 3.89
N THR A 401 -27.82 8.52 4.55
CA THR A 401 -26.53 8.21 3.91
C THR A 401 -25.90 6.96 4.52
N ASP A 402 -25.27 6.12 3.70
CA ASP A 402 -24.48 4.97 4.15
C ASP A 402 -23.19 5.34 4.89
N ASP A 403 -22.43 4.32 5.28
CA ASP A 403 -21.14 4.43 5.96
C ASP A 403 -20.03 5.10 5.13
N VAL A 404 -20.24 5.23 3.82
CA VAL A 404 -19.37 5.96 2.88
C VAL A 404 -19.96 7.34 2.53
N GLY A 405 -21.06 7.72 3.17
CA GLY A 405 -21.74 8.98 3.01
C GLY A 405 -22.54 9.11 1.71
N GLN A 406 -23.00 7.99 1.13
CA GLN A 406 -23.82 7.96 -0.09
C GLN A 406 -25.29 7.80 0.23
N THR A 407 -26.12 8.59 -0.44
CA THR A 407 -27.58 8.47 -0.36
C THR A 407 -28.10 7.33 -1.24
N LEU A 408 -29.34 6.88 -0.99
CA LEU A 408 -30.06 5.98 -1.90
C LEU A 408 -30.20 6.59 -3.30
N LEU A 409 -30.26 7.91 -3.40
CA LEU A 409 -30.28 8.62 -4.68
C LEU A 409 -28.93 8.50 -5.40
N ASN A 410 -27.79 8.62 -4.72
CA ASN A 410 -26.47 8.38 -5.33
C ASN A 410 -26.36 6.95 -5.88
N TRP A 411 -26.82 5.95 -5.11
CA TRP A 411 -26.84 4.55 -5.54
C TRP A 411 -27.78 4.32 -6.73
N SER A 412 -28.97 4.93 -6.71
CA SER A 412 -29.95 4.83 -7.79
C SER A 412 -29.46 5.51 -9.07
N SER A 413 -28.78 6.65 -8.97
CA SER A 413 -28.17 7.34 -10.11
C SER A 413 -27.02 6.57 -10.75
N ALA A 414 -26.30 5.73 -10.00
CA ALA A 414 -25.24 4.88 -10.54
C ALA A 414 -25.77 3.55 -11.10
N PHE A 415 -26.68 2.87 -10.38
CA PHE A 415 -27.03 1.47 -10.64
C PHE A 415 -28.54 1.18 -10.76
N GLY A 416 -29.40 2.09 -10.30
CA GLY A 416 -30.86 1.90 -10.23
C GLY A 416 -31.61 2.22 -11.52
N THR A 417 -32.93 2.36 -11.44
CA THR A 417 -33.79 2.73 -12.58
C THR A 417 -34.14 4.23 -12.54
N VAL A 418 -34.58 4.78 -13.67
CA VAL A 418 -35.09 6.18 -13.72
C VAL A 418 -36.26 6.35 -12.76
N GLU A 419 -37.14 5.35 -12.68
CA GLU A 419 -38.29 5.33 -11.77
C GLU A 419 -37.88 5.43 -10.30
N MET A 420 -36.84 4.70 -9.87
CA MET A 420 -36.29 4.81 -8.51
C MET A 420 -35.77 6.23 -8.23
N VAL A 421 -35.09 6.85 -9.19
CA VAL A 421 -34.56 8.22 -9.07
C VAL A 421 -35.71 9.23 -8.97
N THR A 422 -36.69 9.15 -9.87
CA THR A 422 -37.88 10.01 -9.85
C THR A 422 -38.63 9.90 -8.53
N TYR A 423 -38.88 8.66 -8.07
CA TYR A 423 -39.58 8.41 -6.82
C TYR A 423 -38.85 9.00 -5.60
N LEU A 424 -37.53 8.84 -5.51
CA LEU A 424 -36.75 9.41 -4.41
C LEU A 424 -36.75 10.95 -4.44
N CYS A 425 -36.67 11.57 -5.62
CA CYS A 425 -36.79 13.02 -5.78
C CYS A 425 -38.19 13.51 -5.36
N ASP A 426 -39.25 12.81 -5.74
CA ASP A 426 -40.64 13.14 -5.37
C ASP A 426 -40.88 13.02 -3.85
N LYS A 427 -40.14 12.14 -3.16
CA LYS A 427 -40.13 12.02 -1.69
C LYS A 427 -39.17 12.99 -1.01
N GLY A 428 -38.57 13.93 -1.75
CA GLY A 428 -37.76 15.02 -1.20
C GLY A 428 -36.28 14.67 -0.97
N ALA A 429 -35.74 13.68 -1.68
CA ALA A 429 -34.29 13.43 -1.68
C ALA A 429 -33.52 14.63 -2.23
N ASP A 430 -32.50 15.09 -1.52
CA ASP A 430 -31.63 16.18 -1.93
C ASP A 430 -30.60 15.67 -2.94
N VAL A 431 -30.75 16.11 -4.19
CA VAL A 431 -29.89 15.74 -5.33
C VAL A 431 -28.41 16.10 -5.13
N ASN A 432 -28.11 17.05 -4.24
CA ASN A 432 -26.76 17.49 -3.92
C ASN A 432 -26.17 16.81 -2.68
N LYS A 433 -26.95 15.99 -1.98
CA LYS A 433 -26.52 15.32 -0.76
C LYS A 433 -25.66 14.10 -1.08
N GLY A 434 -24.50 14.03 -0.45
CA GLY A 434 -23.51 12.97 -0.61
C GLY A 434 -22.13 13.45 -0.15
N GLN A 435 -21.35 12.59 0.49
CA GLN A 435 -20.06 12.98 1.09
C GLN A 435 -18.95 13.17 0.05
N ARG A 436 -18.95 12.38 -1.02
CA ARG A 436 -17.89 12.42 -2.05
C ARG A 436 -18.31 13.17 -3.30
N SER A 437 -19.56 13.01 -3.73
CA SER A 437 -20.06 13.59 -4.98
C SER A 437 -21.59 13.62 -4.99
N SER A 438 -22.19 14.48 -5.81
CA SER A 438 -23.64 14.57 -6.00
C SER A 438 -24.19 13.41 -6.84
N SER A 439 -25.51 13.21 -6.81
CA SER A 439 -26.20 12.18 -7.60
C SER A 439 -25.97 12.35 -9.11
N LEU A 440 -25.87 13.60 -9.58
CA LEU A 440 -25.55 13.91 -10.97
C LEU A 440 -24.12 13.48 -11.36
N HIS A 441 -23.14 13.60 -10.45
CA HIS A 441 -21.78 13.12 -10.71
C HIS A 441 -21.76 11.61 -10.92
N TYR A 442 -22.51 10.86 -10.10
CA TYR A 442 -22.67 9.41 -10.26
C TYR A 442 -23.33 9.05 -11.59
N ALA A 443 -24.43 9.71 -11.96
CA ALA A 443 -25.09 9.49 -13.24
C ALA A 443 -24.11 9.71 -14.43
N ALA A 444 -23.31 10.78 -14.37
CA ALA A 444 -22.33 11.10 -15.41
C ALA A 444 -21.19 10.06 -15.49
N CYS A 445 -20.63 9.66 -14.34
CA CYS A 445 -19.54 8.66 -14.29
C CYS A 445 -19.96 7.29 -14.82
N PHE A 446 -21.22 6.90 -14.64
CA PHE A 446 -21.75 5.61 -15.08
C PHE A 446 -22.52 5.69 -16.41
N GLY A 447 -22.48 6.83 -17.11
CA GLY A 447 -23.07 6.99 -18.44
C GLY A 447 -24.60 6.96 -18.48
N ARG A 448 -25.26 7.38 -17.40
CA ARG A 448 -26.72 7.40 -17.24
C ARG A 448 -27.34 8.70 -17.76
N SER A 449 -27.35 8.85 -19.09
CA SER A 449 -27.93 10.04 -19.76
C SER A 449 -29.45 10.18 -19.58
N ASP A 450 -30.13 9.08 -19.23
CA ASP A 450 -31.54 9.02 -18.88
C ASP A 450 -31.84 9.68 -17.53
N VAL A 451 -30.88 9.71 -16.61
CA VAL A 451 -31.00 10.25 -15.25
C VAL A 451 -30.53 11.72 -15.17
N SER A 452 -29.72 12.20 -16.12
CA SER A 452 -29.15 13.56 -16.08
C SER A 452 -30.14 14.71 -16.32
N TYR A 453 -31.43 14.41 -16.53
CA TYR A 453 -32.50 15.41 -16.73
C TYR A 453 -33.29 15.74 -15.46
N PHE A 454 -32.97 15.09 -14.34
CA PHE A 454 -33.52 15.32 -13.01
C PHE A 454 -32.48 16.02 -12.13
#